data_AF-A0A954L122-F1
#
_entry.id   AF-A0A954L122-F1
#
_cell.length_a   1.000
_cell.length_b   1.000
_cell.length_c   1.000
_cell.angle_alpha   90.00
_cell.angle_beta   90.00
_cell.angle_gamma   90.00
#
_symmetry.space_group_name_H-M   'P 1'
#
loop_
_entity.id
_entity.type
_entity.pdbx_description
1 polymer ?
#
loop_
_entity_poly.entity_id
_entity_poly.type
_entity_poly.pdbx_seq_one_letter_code
_entity_poly.pdbx_strand_id
1 'polypeptide(L)' 'MVKLRLRDNESVNDAVRRFRKLVEHAGIKREMRKREFYEKPSDERRRTRRRAEMRARSASRQPTIGG' A
#
# COMPACT_ATOMS: atom_id res chain seq x y z
N MET A 1 -12.51 1.09 6.22
CA MET A 1 -13.31 -0.12 6.54
C MET A 1 -13.48 -0.94 5.27
N VAL A 2 -12.98 -2.18 5.24
CA VAL A 2 -13.06 -3.05 4.05
C VAL A 2 -14.39 -3.79 4.07
N LYS A 3 -15.21 -3.60 3.04
CA LYS A 3 -16.47 -4.35 2.86
C LYS A 3 -16.34 -5.21 1.59
N LEU A 4 -16.56 -6.51 1.71
CA LEU A 4 -16.69 -7.42 0.58
C LEU A 4 -18.17 -7.76 0.38
N ARG A 5 -18.71 -7.52 -0.82
CA ARG A 5 -20.01 -8.05 -1.21
C ARG A 5 -19.81 -9.38 -1.95
N LEU A 6 -20.40 -10.43 -1.39
CA LEU A 6 -20.44 -11.76 -2.02
C LEU A 6 -21.33 -11.69 -3.26
N ARG A 7 -20.98 -12.48 -4.29
CA ARG A 7 -21.81 -12.67 -5.47
C ARG A 7 -22.45 -14.05 -5.41
N ASP A 8 -23.65 -14.20 -5.98
CA ASP A 8 -24.50 -15.38 -5.80
C ASP A 8 -23.92 -16.69 -6.38
N ASN A 9 -22.87 -16.62 -7.20
CA ASN A 9 -22.16 -17.77 -7.80
C ASN A 9 -20.67 -17.84 -7.41
N GLU A 10 -20.31 -17.34 -6.23
CA GLU A 10 -18.92 -17.33 -5.80
C GLU A 10 -18.61 -18.43 -4.78
N SER A 11 -17.53 -19.18 -5.02
CA SER A 11 -17.01 -20.12 -4.03
C SER A 11 -16.44 -19.37 -2.83
N VAL A 12 -16.63 -19.95 -1.63
CA VAL A 12 -16.12 -19.39 -0.36
C VAL A 12 -14.62 -19.07 -0.44
N ASN A 13 -13.84 -19.91 -1.13
CA ASN A 13 -12.40 -19.72 -1.29
C ASN A 13 -12.05 -18.47 -2.13
N ASP A 14 -12.83 -18.16 -3.15
CA ASP A 14 -12.61 -17.00 -4.00
C ASP A 14 -12.98 -15.70 -3.29
N ALA A 15 -14.06 -15.72 -2.51
CA ALA A 15 -14.42 -14.62 -1.63
C ALA A 15 -13.29 -14.31 -0.62
N VAL A 16 -12.69 -15.34 0.00
CA VAL A 16 -11.55 -15.18 0.93
C VAL A 16 -10.33 -14.60 0.22
N ARG A 17 -10.02 -15.05 -1.00
CA ARG A 17 -8.92 -14.47 -1.80
C ARG A 17 -9.15 -13.00 -2.10
N ARG A 18 -10.36 -12.61 -2.54
CA ARG A 18 -10.69 -11.20 -2.80
C ARG A 18 -10.66 -10.36 -1.53
N PHE A 19 -11.13 -10.89 -0.41
CA PHE A 19 -11.02 -10.21 0.88
C PHE A 19 -9.56 -9.94 1.27
N ARG A 20 -8.69 -10.97 1.17
CA ARG A 20 -7.25 -10.79 1.44
C ARG A 20 -6.63 -9.71 0.56
N LYS A 21 -6.95 -9.73 -0.74
CA LYS A 21 -6.48 -8.72 -1.69
C LYS A 21 -7.00 -7.31 -1.34
N LEU A 22 -8.27 -7.19 -0.93
CA LEU A 22 -8.84 -5.90 -0.49
C LEU A 22 -8.18 -5.38 0.78
N VAL A 23 -7.90 -6.25 1.77
CA VAL A 23 -7.21 -5.87 3.01
C VAL A 23 -5.78 -5.41 2.73
N GLU A 24 -5.09 -6.08 1.81
CA GLU A 24 -3.74 -5.70 1.39
C GLU A 24 -3.73 -4.38 0.61
N HIS A 25 -4.66 -4.23 -0.33
CA HIS A 25 -4.81 -2.99 -1.10
C HIS A 25 -5.21 -1.80 -0.21
N ALA A 26 -6.07 -2.02 0.78
CA ALA A 26 -6.44 -1.01 1.76
C ALA A 26 -5.25 -0.57 2.63
N GLY A 27 -4.11 -1.28 2.57
CA GLY A 27 -2.90 -0.87 3.28
C GLY A 27 -3.02 -0.96 4.79
N ILE A 28 -4.04 -1.63 5.33
CA ILE A 28 -4.34 -1.69 6.77
C ILE A 28 -3.13 -2.22 7.55
N LYS A 29 -2.47 -3.27 7.05
CA LYS A 29 -1.25 -3.82 7.68
C LYS A 29 -0.09 -2.81 7.74
N ARG A 30 0.00 -1.90 6.77
CA ARG A 30 1.04 -0.85 6.71
C ARG A 30 0.67 0.32 7.61
N GLU A 31 -0.61 0.65 7.67
CA GLU A 31 -1.12 1.70 8.53
C GLU A 31 -1.04 1.33 10.01
N MET A 32 -1.35 0.08 10.37
CA MET A 32 -1.14 -0.45 11.72
C MET A 32 0.33 -0.28 12.13
N ARG A 33 1.28 -0.77 11.32
CA ARG A 33 2.72 -0.61 11.58
C ARG A 33 3.19 0.83 11.72
N LYS A 34 2.56 1.77 11.01
CA LYS A 34 2.89 3.20 11.13
C LYS A 34 2.34 3.82 12.41
N ARG A 35 1.21 3.30 12.92
CA ARG A 35 0.51 3.78 14.12
C ARG A 35 0.94 3.09 15.41
N GLU A 36 1.69 1.99 15.32
CA GLU A 36 2.23 1.26 16.49
C GLU A 36 3.16 2.13 17.35
N PHE A 37 3.85 3.10 16.75
CA PHE A 37 4.74 4.02 17.45
C PHE A 37 4.35 5.47 17.15
N TYR A 38 4.39 6.33 18.17
CA TYR A 38 4.19 7.77 17.96
C TYR A 38 5.34 8.33 17.12
N GLU A 39 5.04 8.70 15.87
CA GLU A 39 5.93 9.47 15.01
C GLU A 39 5.57 10.95 15.13
N LYS A 40 6.53 11.80 15.52
CA LYS A 40 6.31 13.25 15.62
C LYS A 40 5.88 13.80 14.24
N PRO A 41 4.92 14.74 14.15
CA PRO A 41 4.44 15.27 12.87
C PRO A 41 5.54 15.80 11.95
N SER A 42 6.62 16.36 12.51
CA SER A 42 7.80 16.81 11.76
C SER A 42 8.55 15.66 11.07
N ASP A 43 8.66 14.51 11.74
CA ASP A 43 9.33 13.32 11.20
C ASP A 43 8.51 12.65 10.12
N GLU A 44 7.19 12.62 10.30
CA GLU A 44 6.26 12.14 9.28
C GLU A 44 6.36 12.98 7.99
N ARG A 45 6.36 14.31 8.10
CA ARG A 45 6.54 15.24 6.97
C ARG A 45 7.89 15.04 6.28
N ARG A 46 8.95 14.85 7.06
CA ARG A 46 10.30 14.59 6.54
C ARG A 46 10.39 13.24 5.81
N ARG A 47 9.78 12.19 6.36
CA ARG A 47 9.72 10.85 5.78
C ARG A 47 8.90 10.83 4.49
N THR A 48 7.76 11.52 4.45
CA THR A 48 6.92 11.62 3.25
C THR A 48 7.63 12.39 2.13
N ARG A 49 8.28 13.52 2.43
CA ARG A 49 9.09 14.27 1.46
C ARG A 49 10.21 13.42 0.86
N ARG A 50 11.01 12.74 1.69
CA ARG A 50 12.07 11.83 1.22
C ARG A 50 11.55 10.70 0.34
N ARG A 51 10.38 10.12 0.67
CA ARG A 51 9.74 9.08 -0.15
C ARG A 51 9.28 9.63 -1.51
N ALA A 52 8.77 10.86 -1.56
CA ALA A 52 8.39 11.52 -2.80
C ALA A 52 9.61 11.81 -3.69
N GLU A 53 10.67 12.36 -3.12
CA GLU A 53 11.95 12.60 -3.81
C GLU A 53 12.56 11.31 -4.36
N MET A 54 12.58 10.24 -3.56
CA MET A 54 13.05 8.93 -4.00
C MET A 54 12.23 8.38 -5.16
N ARG A 55 10.89 8.46 -5.09
CA ARG A 55 10.01 8.02 -6.18
C ARG A 55 10.22 8.83 -7.45
N ALA A 56 10.37 10.15 -7.33
CA ALA A 56 10.64 11.03 -8.46
C ALA A 56 11.98 10.66 -9.14
N ARG A 57 13.03 10.43 -8.34
CA ARG A 57 14.35 9.97 -8.83
C ARG A 57 14.30 8.59 -9.48
N SER A 58 13.53 7.66 -8.92
CA SER A 58 13.35 6.33 -9.50
C SER A 58 12.53 6.36 -10.80
N ALA A 59 11.55 7.27 -10.92
CA ALA A 59 10.75 7.44 -12.13
C ALA A 59 11.50 8.19 -13.24
N SER A 60 12.40 9.11 -12.89
CA SER A 60 13.24 9.83 -13.84
C SER A 60 14.45 9.02 -14.32
N ARG A 61 14.81 7.95 -13.61
CA ARG A 61 15.75 6.94 -14.11
C ARG A 61 15.04 6.14 -15.19
N GLN A 62 15.14 6.57 -16.44
CA GLN A 62 14.88 5.66 -17.55
C GLN A 62 15.75 4.42 -17.38
N PRO A 63 15.23 3.20 -17.60
CA PRO A 63 16.11 2.07 -17.80
C PRO A 63 16.96 2.43 -19.01
N THR A 64 18.28 2.49 -18.85
CA THR A 64 19.18 2.51 -19.99
C THR A 64 18.97 1.18 -20.71
N ILE A 65 18.04 1.15 -21.67
CA ILE A 65 17.96 0.09 -22.67
C ILE A 65 19.14 0.38 -23.59
N GLY A 66 20.27 -0.30 -23.37
CA GLY A 66 21.46 -0.13 -24.18
C GLY A 66 22.57 -1.10 -23.78
N GLY A 67 22.74 -2.14 -24.60
CA GLY A 67 23.76 -3.20 -24.49
C GLY A 67 23.20 -4.52 -24.97
#